data_AF-A0A2D6ZWV8-F1
#
_entry.id   AF-A0A2D6ZWV8-F1
#
_cell.length_a   1.000
_cell.length_b   1.000
_cell.length_c   1.000
_cell.angle_alpha   90.00
_cell.angle_beta   90.00
_cell.angle_gamma   90.00
#
_symmetry.space_group_name_H-M   'P 1'
#
loop_
_entity.id
_entity.type
_entity.pdbx_description
1 polymer ?
#
loop_
_entity_poly.entity_id
_entity_poly.type
_entity_poly.pdbx_seq_one_letter_code
_entity_poly.pdbx_strand_id
1 'polypeptide(L)'
;MIYLFILLVFPLNIISENDDIVQTSLVNLESYSKDKLSYCKERAKKEDLIWSEEFNENSLSSNTWHYSTTNGFYDGRKYISGWGNGELQYYTKPSHDNKNLNISKNLLIENGFLKIQPIYKDKRSRISKSESSYNFTSARINTKNLKIFSFPSKISICFKVPKGTGFWPAFWMMPVDNVKWPKGGEIDILENRGRISNISSSALHFGKRWDKKSTLVGEALIPPHVRFQDKFHSITLIWKENSISFYLDNSEQPYFIVDSSNKEFNKYEYPFNREYYMILNVAVGGKYDDYLVNKNSFCNDEKCSNKSDPDKHRFIIDWIEYETL
;
A
#
# COMPACT_ATOMS: atom_id res chain seq x y z
N MET A 1 34.57 27.17 -24.93
CA MET A 1 33.14 27.56 -24.85
C MET A 1 32.40 26.39 -24.21
N ILE A 2 32.12 26.46 -22.90
CA ILE A 2 31.44 25.39 -22.16
C ILE A 2 29.95 25.71 -22.22
N TYR A 3 29.17 24.85 -22.90
CA TYR A 3 27.72 24.98 -22.92
C TYR A 3 27.15 24.46 -21.61
N LEU A 4 26.63 25.39 -20.80
CA LEU A 4 25.84 25.10 -19.62
C LEU A 4 24.44 24.68 -20.07
N PHE A 5 24.14 23.38 -20.05
CA PHE A 5 22.77 22.90 -20.25
C PHE A 5 21.96 23.14 -18.96
N ILE A 6 21.16 24.21 -18.97
CA ILE A 6 20.13 24.43 -17.95
C ILE A 6 18.99 23.47 -18.28
N LEU A 7 18.88 22.37 -17.54
CA LEU A 7 17.74 21.47 -17.59
C LEU A 7 16.55 22.17 -16.91
N LEU A 8 15.70 22.83 -17.70
CA LEU A 8 14.41 23.33 -17.25
C LEU A 8 13.50 22.12 -17.00
N VAL A 9 13.37 21.73 -15.73
CA VAL A 9 12.38 20.76 -15.29
C VAL A 9 11.02 21.46 -15.30
N PHE A 10 10.25 21.26 -16.37
CA PHE A 10 8.84 21.63 -16.36
C PHE A 10 8.07 20.54 -15.63
N PRO A 11 7.28 20.85 -14.58
CA PRO A 11 6.35 19.89 -14.03
C PRO A 11 5.33 19.55 -15.11
N LEU A 12 5.38 18.32 -15.64
CA LEU A 12 4.28 17.77 -16.42
C LEU A 12 3.14 17.53 -15.45
N ASN A 13 2.18 18.46 -15.41
CA ASN A 13 0.89 18.23 -14.78
C ASN A 13 0.10 17.26 -15.66
N ILE A 14 0.30 15.95 -15.46
CA ILE A 14 -0.59 14.93 -16.01
C ILE A 14 -1.80 14.88 -15.07
N ILE A 15 -2.91 15.44 -15.52
CA ILE A 15 -4.19 15.33 -14.82
C ILE A 15 -4.64 13.87 -14.94
N SER A 16 -4.52 13.08 -13.87
CA SER A 16 -5.23 11.79 -13.78
C SER A 16 -6.46 11.94 -12.89
N GLU A 17 -7.54 11.28 -13.34
CA GLU A 17 -8.87 11.07 -12.72
C GLU A 17 -9.37 12.04 -11.64
N ASN A 18 -10.54 12.65 -11.88
CA ASN A 18 -11.39 13.28 -10.85
C ASN A 18 -10.70 14.29 -9.93
N ASP A 19 -10.18 15.39 -10.47
CA ASP A 19 -9.60 16.50 -9.70
C ASP A 19 -8.43 16.12 -8.76
N ASP A 20 -7.86 14.90 -8.88
CA ASP A 20 -6.69 14.50 -8.10
C ASP A 20 -5.48 15.37 -8.51
N ILE A 21 -4.75 15.86 -7.52
CA ILE A 21 -3.59 16.73 -7.75
C ILE A 21 -2.35 15.87 -7.65
N VAL A 22 -1.78 15.53 -8.80
CA VAL A 22 -0.63 14.62 -8.91
C VAL A 22 0.66 15.40 -9.09
N GLN A 23 1.66 15.10 -8.26
CA GLN A 23 3.04 15.51 -8.43
C GLN A 23 3.91 14.28 -8.63
N THR A 24 4.65 14.22 -9.72
CA THR A 24 5.64 13.17 -9.97
C THR A 24 7.05 13.71 -9.74
N SER A 25 7.85 12.99 -8.97
CA SER A 25 9.24 13.32 -8.65
C SER A 25 10.16 12.18 -9.10
N LEU A 26 11.22 12.52 -9.84
CA LEU A 26 12.25 11.56 -10.21
C LEU A 26 13.13 11.28 -8.98
N VAL A 27 13.21 10.01 -8.58
CA VAL A 27 14.13 9.54 -7.54
C VAL A 27 15.20 8.71 -8.23
N ASN A 28 16.40 9.26 -8.37
CA ASN A 28 17.55 8.57 -8.97
C ASN A 28 18.74 8.63 -8.02
N LEU A 29 18.84 7.63 -7.14
CA LEU A 29 19.85 7.55 -6.10
C LEU A 29 21.12 6.90 -6.64
N GLU A 30 22.29 7.31 -6.12
CA GLU A 30 23.57 6.68 -6.49
C GLU A 30 23.56 5.17 -6.21
N SER A 31 22.83 4.74 -5.17
CA SER A 31 22.66 3.34 -4.81
C SER A 31 22.11 2.49 -5.97
N TYR A 32 21.29 3.05 -6.87
CA TYR A 32 20.71 2.39 -8.03
C TYR A 32 21.71 2.06 -9.15
N SER A 33 22.94 2.56 -9.07
CA SER A 33 24.04 2.15 -9.96
C SER A 33 24.61 0.77 -9.63
N LYS A 34 24.33 0.26 -8.43
CA LYS A 34 24.84 -1.02 -7.93
C LYS A 34 23.69 -2.02 -7.84
N ASP A 35 23.79 -3.14 -8.55
CA ASP A 35 22.79 -4.20 -8.43
C ASP A 35 22.82 -4.81 -7.01
N LYS A 36 21.75 -4.59 -6.25
CA LYS A 36 21.55 -5.09 -4.89
C LYS A 36 20.24 -5.87 -4.81
N LEU A 37 20.08 -6.70 -3.77
CA LEU A 37 18.79 -7.37 -3.50
C LEU A 37 17.76 -6.42 -2.87
N SER A 38 18.24 -5.42 -2.14
CA SER A 38 17.43 -4.43 -1.43
C SER A 38 18.08 -3.05 -1.52
N TYR A 39 17.23 -2.04 -1.75
CA TYR A 39 17.53 -0.63 -1.64
C TYR A 39 16.85 0.02 -0.42
N CYS A 40 16.15 -0.77 0.41
CA CYS A 40 15.52 -0.25 1.62
C CYS A 40 16.52 0.54 2.48
N LYS A 41 16.04 1.58 3.16
CA LYS A 41 16.82 2.33 4.15
C LYS A 41 17.44 1.39 5.18
N GLU A 42 18.50 1.89 5.82
CA GLU A 42 19.03 1.24 7.01
C GLU A 42 17.97 1.20 8.12
N ARG A 43 17.97 0.10 8.88
CA ARG A 43 17.04 -0.11 10.00
C ARG A 43 17.25 0.94 11.08
N ALA A 44 16.16 1.29 11.77
CA ALA A 44 16.24 2.18 12.92
C ALA A 44 17.03 1.53 14.06
N LYS A 45 17.64 2.36 14.91
CA LYS A 45 18.25 1.85 16.14
C LYS A 45 17.16 1.45 17.12
N LYS A 46 17.46 0.47 17.98
CA LYS A 46 16.46 -0.10 18.90
C LYS A 46 15.89 0.94 19.86
N GLU A 47 16.70 1.91 20.27
CA GLU A 47 16.31 3.01 21.14
C GLU A 47 15.32 3.99 20.50
N ASP A 48 15.29 4.08 19.17
CA ASP A 48 14.39 4.98 18.41
C ASP A 48 13.05 4.28 18.06
N LEU A 49 12.99 2.95 18.20
CA LEU A 49 11.81 2.14 17.85
C LEU A 49 10.75 2.18 18.96
N ILE A 50 9.55 2.65 18.60
CA ILE A 50 8.34 2.46 19.40
C ILE A 50 7.77 1.05 19.16
N TRP A 51 7.87 0.58 17.92
CA TRP A 51 7.39 -0.74 17.51
C TRP A 51 8.00 -1.15 16.16
N SER A 52 8.21 -2.44 15.96
CA SER A 52 8.50 -3.01 14.65
C SER A 52 7.78 -4.34 14.44
N GLU A 53 7.65 -4.71 13.18
CA GLU A 53 7.19 -6.02 12.73
C GLU A 53 8.19 -6.57 11.72
N GLU A 54 8.83 -7.67 12.08
CA GLU A 54 9.91 -8.31 11.31
C GLU A 54 9.44 -9.58 10.60
N PHE A 55 8.23 -10.07 10.91
CA PHE A 55 7.68 -11.31 10.35
C PHE A 55 8.60 -12.55 10.50
N ASN A 56 9.48 -12.56 11.51
CA ASN A 56 10.38 -13.68 11.81
C ASN A 56 9.64 -14.94 12.29
N GLU A 57 8.48 -14.75 12.91
CA GLU A 57 7.60 -15.86 13.30
C GLU A 57 6.75 -16.29 12.11
N ASN A 58 6.60 -17.59 11.86
CA ASN A 58 5.73 -18.12 10.80
C ASN A 58 4.22 -17.94 11.08
N SER A 59 3.87 -17.05 12.02
CA SER A 59 2.50 -16.79 12.45
C SER A 59 2.21 -15.29 12.51
N LEU A 60 0.99 -14.89 12.16
CA LEU A 60 0.58 -13.48 12.23
C LEU A 60 0.01 -13.18 13.63
N SER A 61 0.60 -12.24 14.35
CA SER A 61 0.12 -11.87 15.70
C SER A 61 -1.33 -11.37 15.68
N SER A 62 -2.23 -12.11 16.34
CA SER A 62 -3.63 -11.69 16.54
C SER A 62 -3.77 -10.54 17.55
N ASN A 63 -2.71 -10.21 18.29
CA ASN A 63 -2.66 -9.07 19.19
C ASN A 63 -2.36 -7.75 18.44
N THR A 64 -1.98 -7.86 17.16
CA THR A 64 -1.61 -6.71 16.32
C THR A 64 -2.52 -6.59 15.10
N TRP A 65 -2.90 -7.71 14.50
CA TRP A 65 -3.56 -7.73 13.20
C TRP A 65 -4.95 -8.39 13.21
N HIS A 66 -5.89 -7.74 12.53
CA HIS A 66 -7.21 -8.24 12.20
C HIS A 66 -7.39 -8.42 10.69
N TYR A 67 -8.04 -9.50 10.28
CA TYR A 67 -8.45 -9.70 8.89
C TYR A 67 -9.77 -8.98 8.59
N SER A 68 -9.83 -8.30 7.42
CA SER A 68 -11.09 -7.90 6.80
C SER A 68 -11.57 -9.01 5.87
N THR A 69 -12.80 -9.51 6.04
CA THR A 69 -13.32 -10.65 5.26
C THR A 69 -14.58 -10.31 4.47
N THR A 70 -14.41 -9.63 3.33
CA THR A 70 -15.51 -9.11 2.51
C THR A 70 -14.94 -8.53 1.19
N ASN A 71 -15.82 -8.24 0.22
CA ASN A 71 -15.51 -7.45 -0.99
C ASN A 71 -16.00 -5.99 -0.84
N GLY A 72 -16.39 -5.55 0.35
CA GLY A 72 -16.98 -4.23 0.53
C GLY A 72 -17.40 -3.95 1.97
N PHE A 73 -18.05 -2.81 2.18
CA PHE A 73 -18.44 -2.34 3.51
C PHE A 73 -19.86 -1.77 3.51
N TYR A 74 -20.43 -1.54 4.69
CA TYR A 74 -21.72 -0.88 4.83
C TYR A 74 -21.53 0.61 5.13
N ASP A 75 -22.21 1.49 4.38
CA ASP A 75 -22.46 2.89 4.77
C ASP A 75 -23.93 3.02 5.17
N GLY A 76 -24.18 3.10 6.47
CA GLY A 76 -25.52 2.97 7.04
C GLY A 76 -26.12 1.59 6.70
N ARG A 77 -27.24 1.58 5.97
CA ARG A 77 -27.92 0.34 5.55
C ARG A 77 -27.50 -0.15 4.16
N LYS A 78 -26.68 0.62 3.43
CA LYS A 78 -26.30 0.31 2.05
C LYS A 78 -24.97 -0.45 2.04
N TYR A 79 -24.94 -1.62 1.41
CA TYR A 79 -23.70 -2.32 1.11
C TYR A 79 -23.03 -1.67 -0.11
N ILE A 80 -21.77 -1.29 0.05
CA ILE A 80 -20.89 -0.75 -0.99
C ILE A 80 -19.93 -1.88 -1.38
N SER A 81 -20.14 -2.44 -2.58
CA SER A 81 -19.29 -3.49 -3.14
C SER A 81 -17.99 -2.95 -3.75
N GLY A 82 -17.03 -3.84 -4.02
CA GLY A 82 -15.70 -3.51 -4.52
C GLY A 82 -14.95 -2.48 -3.70
N TRP A 83 -15.20 -2.44 -2.37
CA TRP A 83 -14.66 -1.45 -1.43
C TRP A 83 -14.82 0.01 -1.86
N GLY A 84 -15.83 0.32 -2.68
CA GLY A 84 -16.04 1.66 -3.23
C GLY A 84 -15.19 1.98 -4.46
N ASN A 85 -14.24 1.11 -4.81
CA ASN A 85 -13.28 1.28 -5.89
C ASN A 85 -13.52 0.32 -7.08
N GLY A 86 -14.56 -0.51 -7.02
CA GLY A 86 -14.83 -1.52 -8.05
C GLY A 86 -13.86 -2.71 -8.03
N GLU A 87 -13.25 -2.97 -6.87
CA GLU A 87 -12.34 -4.09 -6.64
C GLU A 87 -13.03 -5.46 -6.79
N LEU A 88 -12.32 -6.46 -7.34
CA LEU A 88 -12.92 -7.76 -7.71
C LEU A 88 -12.74 -8.88 -6.68
N GLN A 89 -11.80 -8.71 -5.75
CA GLN A 89 -11.41 -9.75 -4.81
C GLN A 89 -12.31 -9.82 -3.58
N TYR A 90 -12.55 -11.03 -3.11
CA TYR A 90 -13.02 -11.26 -1.75
C TYR A 90 -11.82 -11.43 -0.82
N TYR A 91 -11.69 -10.56 0.18
CA TYR A 91 -10.64 -10.74 1.19
C TYR A 91 -11.00 -11.92 2.12
N THR A 92 -10.04 -12.80 2.38
CA THR A 92 -10.23 -14.01 3.18
C THR A 92 -9.51 -13.93 4.53
N LYS A 93 -9.71 -14.95 5.36
CA LYS A 93 -9.03 -15.15 6.65
C LYS A 93 -8.54 -16.59 6.77
N PRO A 94 -7.74 -16.94 7.79
CA PRO A 94 -7.30 -18.31 8.04
C PRO A 94 -8.47 -19.31 8.04
N SER A 95 -8.25 -20.46 7.39
CA SER A 95 -9.12 -21.63 7.54
C SER A 95 -8.91 -22.28 8.92
N HIS A 96 -9.77 -23.21 9.30
CA HIS A 96 -9.62 -23.95 10.56
C HIS A 96 -8.25 -24.62 10.70
N ASP A 97 -7.72 -25.19 9.62
CA ASP A 97 -6.44 -25.91 9.62
C ASP A 97 -5.23 -25.00 9.89
N ASN A 98 -5.32 -23.72 9.49
CA ASN A 98 -4.25 -22.74 9.66
C ASN A 98 -4.51 -21.74 10.81
N LYS A 99 -5.52 -22.01 11.65
CA LYS A 99 -5.94 -21.08 12.70
C LYS A 99 -4.85 -20.82 13.74
N ASN A 100 -4.02 -21.82 14.04
CA ASN A 100 -2.95 -21.70 15.04
C ASN A 100 -1.83 -20.75 14.58
N LEU A 101 -1.55 -20.69 13.28
CA LEU A 101 -0.57 -19.78 12.71
C LEU A 101 -1.19 -18.43 12.30
N ASN A 102 -2.52 -18.32 12.30
CA ASN A 102 -3.25 -17.14 11.85
C ASN A 102 -2.85 -16.67 10.42
N ILE A 103 -2.44 -17.61 9.57
CA ILE A 103 -2.12 -17.41 8.14
C ILE A 103 -3.23 -18.01 7.25
N SER A 104 -3.27 -17.63 5.98
CA SER A 104 -4.27 -18.10 5.02
C SER A 104 -3.64 -18.40 3.66
N LYS A 105 -4.38 -19.05 2.77
CA LYS A 105 -3.96 -19.21 1.37
C LYS A 105 -3.62 -17.90 0.65
N ASN A 106 -4.11 -16.76 1.15
CA ASN A 106 -3.88 -15.43 0.58
C ASN A 106 -2.87 -14.58 1.39
N LEU A 107 -2.46 -15.03 2.58
CA LEU A 107 -1.48 -14.36 3.44
C LEU A 107 -0.60 -15.40 4.10
N LEU A 108 0.67 -15.42 3.72
CA LEU A 108 1.67 -16.35 4.21
C LEU A 108 2.72 -15.57 5.00
N ILE A 109 3.35 -16.22 5.99
CA ILE A 109 4.60 -15.73 6.57
C ILE A 109 5.61 -16.86 6.45
N GLU A 110 6.65 -16.63 5.65
CA GLU A 110 7.68 -17.63 5.35
C GLU A 110 9.01 -16.93 5.07
N ASN A 111 10.11 -17.50 5.54
CA ASN A 111 11.47 -16.98 5.36
C ASN A 111 11.69 -15.55 5.86
N GLY A 112 11.01 -15.16 6.95
CA GLY A 112 11.10 -13.80 7.50
C GLY A 112 10.31 -12.75 6.74
N PHE A 113 9.41 -13.15 5.82
CA PHE A 113 8.61 -12.21 5.03
C PHE A 113 7.12 -12.47 5.21
N LEU A 114 6.34 -11.40 5.34
CA LEU A 114 4.91 -11.46 5.07
C LEU A 114 4.65 -11.39 3.57
N LYS A 115 3.79 -12.28 3.07
CA LYS A 115 3.46 -12.36 1.64
C LYS A 115 1.95 -12.36 1.45
N ILE A 116 1.42 -11.36 0.75
CA ILE A 116 0.03 -11.34 0.30
C ILE A 116 -0.04 -11.86 -1.14
N GLN A 117 -0.83 -12.93 -1.33
CA GLN A 117 -0.97 -13.66 -2.59
C GLN A 117 -2.43 -13.60 -3.07
N PRO A 118 -2.77 -12.74 -4.04
CA PRO A 118 -4.07 -12.83 -4.68
C PRO A 118 -4.17 -14.08 -5.56
N ILE A 119 -5.32 -14.77 -5.50
CA ILE A 119 -5.57 -16.03 -6.19
C ILE A 119 -6.77 -15.86 -7.13
N TYR A 120 -6.65 -16.33 -8.37
CA TYR A 120 -7.74 -16.46 -9.33
C TYR A 120 -8.19 -17.92 -9.46
N LYS A 121 -9.50 -18.19 -9.31
CA LYS A 121 -10.09 -19.50 -9.61
C LYS A 121 -11.27 -19.34 -10.57
N ASP A 122 -11.27 -20.12 -11.64
CA ASP A 122 -12.44 -20.21 -12.53
C ASP A 122 -13.56 -20.97 -11.80
N LYS A 123 -14.70 -20.29 -11.63
CA LYS A 123 -15.91 -20.79 -10.96
C LYS A 123 -16.53 -22.04 -11.57
N ARG A 124 -16.08 -22.51 -12.74
CA ARG A 124 -16.50 -23.82 -13.27
C ARG A 124 -16.13 -25.01 -12.37
N SER A 125 -15.37 -24.76 -11.30
CA SER A 125 -15.12 -25.70 -10.21
C SER A 125 -15.45 -25.05 -8.86
N ARG A 126 -16.68 -25.23 -8.32
CA ARG A 126 -16.95 -25.61 -6.89
C ARG A 126 -18.34 -25.34 -6.31
N ILE A 127 -18.56 -26.11 -5.25
CA ILE A 127 -19.67 -26.24 -4.28
C ILE A 127 -19.33 -25.42 -3.00
N SER A 128 -19.81 -24.17 -2.86
CA SER A 128 -20.12 -23.45 -1.59
C SER A 128 -20.80 -22.11 -1.97
N LYS A 129 -21.29 -21.26 -1.04
CA LYS A 129 -22.20 -20.13 -1.37
C LYS A 129 -21.69 -18.69 -1.18
N SER A 130 -20.69 -18.39 -0.34
CA SER A 130 -20.24 -16.99 -0.10
C SER A 130 -18.97 -16.61 -0.86
N GLU A 131 -17.85 -17.29 -0.59
CA GLU A 131 -16.56 -17.09 -1.31
C GLU A 131 -16.65 -17.52 -2.78
N SER A 132 -17.45 -18.56 -3.07
CA SER A 132 -17.69 -19.08 -4.42
C SER A 132 -18.28 -18.06 -5.40
N SER A 133 -18.84 -16.96 -4.89
CA SER A 133 -19.38 -15.88 -5.70
C SER A 133 -18.31 -14.93 -6.23
N TYR A 134 -17.03 -15.09 -5.87
CA TYR A 134 -15.90 -14.31 -6.36
C TYR A 134 -14.88 -15.19 -7.07
N ASN A 135 -14.38 -14.72 -8.21
CA ASN A 135 -13.31 -15.41 -8.95
C ASN A 135 -11.92 -15.12 -8.38
N PHE A 136 -11.81 -14.04 -7.60
CA PHE A 136 -10.55 -13.57 -7.03
C PHE A 136 -10.66 -13.57 -5.52
N THR A 137 -9.59 -14.00 -4.85
CA THR A 137 -9.40 -13.83 -3.42
C THR A 137 -8.08 -13.16 -3.13
N SER A 138 -7.99 -12.49 -1.99
CA SER A 138 -6.76 -11.85 -1.51
C SER A 138 -6.80 -11.73 0.03
N ALA A 139 -5.87 -11.00 0.63
CA ALA A 139 -5.89 -10.64 2.04
C ALA A 139 -5.86 -9.13 2.25
N ARG A 140 -6.53 -8.71 3.33
CA ARG A 140 -6.50 -7.35 3.89
C ARG A 140 -6.44 -7.47 5.40
N ILE A 141 -5.38 -6.97 5.99
CA ILE A 141 -5.19 -6.93 7.44
C ILE A 141 -5.12 -5.49 7.92
N ASN A 142 -5.47 -5.25 9.18
CA ASN A 142 -5.41 -3.93 9.80
C ASN A 142 -5.16 -4.01 11.30
N THR A 143 -4.69 -2.92 11.89
CA THR A 143 -4.39 -2.83 13.32
C THR A 143 -5.48 -2.16 14.15
N LYS A 144 -6.69 -1.97 13.59
CA LYS A 144 -7.75 -1.19 14.25
C LYS A 144 -8.06 -1.75 15.64
N ASN A 145 -8.05 -0.88 16.64
CA ASN A 145 -8.24 -1.20 18.07
C ASN A 145 -7.14 -2.10 18.71
N LEU A 146 -6.07 -2.43 17.98
CA LEU A 146 -4.97 -3.26 18.47
C LEU A 146 -3.65 -2.49 18.55
N LYS A 147 -3.35 -1.68 17.53
CA LYS A 147 -2.17 -0.82 17.49
C LYS A 147 -2.53 0.51 16.83
N ILE A 148 -2.14 1.59 17.49
CA ILE A 148 -2.39 2.97 17.10
C ILE A 148 -1.06 3.65 16.80
N PHE A 149 -1.08 4.55 15.82
CA PHE A 149 0.04 5.35 15.37
C PHE A 149 -0.35 6.82 15.44
N SER A 150 0.58 7.68 15.87
CA SER A 150 0.35 9.12 16.00
C SER A 150 1.59 9.90 15.57
N PHE A 151 1.42 11.20 15.35
CA PHE A 151 2.52 12.15 15.19
C PHE A 151 2.98 12.67 16.57
N PRO A 152 4.19 13.23 16.70
CA PRO A 152 5.27 13.18 15.70
C PRO A 152 5.87 11.77 15.63
N SER A 153 6.09 11.26 14.42
CA SER A 153 6.67 9.94 14.22
C SER A 153 7.26 9.74 12.84
N LYS A 154 7.97 8.62 12.70
CA LYS A 154 8.38 8.07 11.41
C LYS A 154 7.85 6.65 11.27
N ILE A 155 7.24 6.35 10.13
CA ILE A 155 6.74 5.01 9.81
C ILE A 155 7.39 4.56 8.50
N SER A 156 8.05 3.41 8.51
CA SER A 156 8.77 2.89 7.35
C SER A 156 8.30 1.48 7.03
N ILE A 157 8.21 1.14 5.75
CA ILE A 157 7.92 -0.22 5.27
C ILE A 157 8.95 -0.60 4.21
N CYS A 158 9.50 -1.81 4.28
CA CYS A 158 10.36 -2.39 3.25
C CYS A 158 9.62 -3.50 2.51
N PHE A 159 9.51 -3.35 1.19
CA PHE A 159 8.58 -4.11 0.37
C PHE A 159 9.12 -4.43 -1.02
N LYS A 160 8.50 -5.43 -1.66
CA LYS A 160 8.62 -5.73 -3.09
C LYS A 160 7.24 -6.02 -3.66
N VAL A 161 6.90 -5.43 -4.80
CA VAL A 161 5.53 -5.47 -5.36
C VAL A 161 5.34 -6.64 -6.33
N PRO A 162 4.11 -7.20 -6.44
CA PRO A 162 3.82 -8.24 -7.43
C PRO A 162 3.88 -7.68 -8.86
N LYS A 163 4.34 -8.52 -9.79
CA LYS A 163 4.33 -8.25 -11.23
C LYS A 163 3.04 -8.77 -11.87
N GLY A 164 2.35 -7.89 -12.58
CA GLY A 164 1.24 -8.24 -13.47
C GLY A 164 0.09 -7.24 -13.45
N THR A 165 -0.70 -7.25 -14.51
CA THR A 165 -1.87 -6.37 -14.66
C THR A 165 -3.00 -6.78 -13.72
N GLY A 166 -3.52 -5.80 -12.97
CA GLY A 166 -4.61 -5.96 -12.02
C GLY A 166 -4.18 -6.14 -10.57
N PHE A 167 -2.89 -6.14 -10.23
CA PHE A 167 -2.47 -6.10 -8.83
C PHE A 167 -2.45 -4.66 -8.32
N TRP A 168 -3.05 -4.42 -7.16
CA TRP A 168 -3.00 -3.14 -6.43
C TRP A 168 -2.59 -3.37 -4.97
N PRO A 169 -1.28 -3.58 -4.70
CA PRO A 169 -0.75 -3.56 -3.33
C PRO A 169 -0.89 -2.17 -2.70
N ALA A 170 -1.26 -2.15 -1.42
CA ALA A 170 -1.37 -0.93 -0.64
C ALA A 170 -0.91 -1.11 0.81
N PHE A 171 -0.23 -0.10 1.35
CA PHE A 171 0.07 0.07 2.77
C PHE A 171 -0.27 1.50 3.18
N TRP A 172 -1.24 1.63 4.08
CA TRP A 172 -1.97 2.87 4.28
C TRP A 172 -2.58 2.94 5.68
N MET A 173 -3.15 4.09 6.01
CA MET A 173 -3.62 4.40 7.35
C MET A 173 -4.98 5.09 7.32
N MET A 174 -5.81 4.76 8.31
CA MET A 174 -7.13 5.34 8.52
C MET A 174 -7.31 5.81 9.97
N PRO A 175 -8.12 6.85 10.24
CA PRO A 175 -8.35 7.40 11.58
C PRO A 175 -8.94 6.36 12.53
N VAL A 176 -8.47 6.35 13.78
CA VAL A 176 -9.01 5.47 14.84
C VAL A 176 -10.44 5.87 15.19
N ASP A 177 -10.72 7.16 15.26
CA ASP A 177 -12.03 7.72 15.54
C ASP A 177 -13.03 7.39 14.42
N ASN A 178 -14.27 7.13 14.81
CA ASN A 178 -15.33 6.70 13.89
C ASN A 178 -15.88 7.88 13.08
N VAL A 179 -15.05 8.45 12.22
CA VAL A 179 -15.36 9.58 11.34
C VAL A 179 -15.58 9.05 9.92
N LYS A 180 -16.64 9.55 9.27
CA LYS A 180 -16.94 9.16 7.89
C LYS A 180 -15.84 9.63 6.95
N TRP A 181 -15.37 8.73 6.09
CA TRP A 181 -14.43 9.06 5.04
C TRP A 181 -14.99 10.13 4.07
N PRO A 182 -14.18 11.09 3.59
CA PRO A 182 -12.75 11.31 3.87
C PRO A 182 -12.49 12.33 5.01
N LYS A 183 -13.48 12.63 5.85
CA LYS A 183 -13.36 13.70 6.86
C LYS A 183 -12.26 13.46 7.89
N GLY A 184 -12.01 12.22 8.23
CA GLY A 184 -10.97 11.87 9.20
C GLY A 184 -9.56 11.77 8.59
N GLY A 185 -9.43 11.95 7.27
CA GLY A 185 -8.18 11.74 6.54
C GLY A 185 -7.95 10.27 6.17
N GLU A 186 -7.11 10.06 5.15
CA GLU A 186 -6.50 8.78 4.76
C GLU A 186 -5.07 9.09 4.34
N ILE A 187 -4.11 8.29 4.83
CA ILE A 187 -2.69 8.44 4.50
C ILE A 187 -2.24 7.16 3.80
N ASP A 188 -2.06 7.23 2.49
CA ASP A 188 -1.53 6.14 1.69
C ASP A 188 -0.02 6.29 1.62
N ILE A 189 0.69 5.46 2.38
CA ILE A 189 2.16 5.46 2.39
C ILE A 189 2.68 4.82 1.11
N LEU A 190 2.00 3.77 0.63
CA LEU A 190 2.43 3.00 -0.52
C LEU A 190 1.22 2.49 -1.30
N GLU A 191 1.16 2.83 -2.57
CA GLU A 191 0.29 2.20 -3.57
C GLU A 191 1.06 1.94 -4.87
N ASN A 192 0.93 0.75 -5.44
CA ASN A 192 1.48 0.46 -6.77
C ASN A 192 0.46 -0.22 -7.67
N ARG A 193 0.67 -0.05 -8.97
CA ARG A 193 0.02 -0.84 -10.01
C ARG A 193 1.00 -1.93 -10.41
N GLY A 194 0.65 -3.20 -10.23
CA GLY A 194 1.59 -4.30 -10.50
C GLY A 194 2.06 -4.42 -11.95
N ARG A 195 1.41 -3.75 -12.91
CA ARG A 195 1.91 -3.64 -14.30
C ARG A 195 2.95 -2.53 -14.49
N ILE A 196 2.99 -1.53 -13.60
CA ILE A 196 3.92 -0.40 -13.67
C ILE A 196 5.10 -0.69 -12.75
N SER A 197 6.28 -0.91 -13.32
CA SER A 197 7.43 -1.43 -12.56
C SER A 197 8.23 -0.35 -11.83
N ASN A 198 8.11 0.91 -12.23
CA ASN A 198 9.02 1.98 -11.81
C ASN A 198 8.30 3.22 -11.26
N ILE A 199 7.02 3.10 -10.92
CA ILE A 199 6.26 4.15 -10.22
C ILE A 199 5.68 3.56 -8.94
N SER A 200 5.85 4.30 -7.85
CA SER A 200 5.19 4.08 -6.57
C SER A 200 4.51 5.36 -6.14
N SER A 201 3.32 5.26 -5.57
CA SER A 201 2.52 6.41 -5.20
C SER A 201 2.28 6.47 -3.69
N SER A 202 2.18 7.68 -3.18
CA SER A 202 1.59 8.00 -1.88
C SER A 202 0.50 9.02 -2.08
N ALA A 203 -0.50 8.99 -1.21
CA ALA A 203 -1.64 9.88 -1.34
C ALA A 203 -2.15 10.34 0.03
N LEU A 204 -2.82 11.49 0.01
CA LEU A 204 -3.54 12.06 1.13
C LEU A 204 -4.97 12.34 0.67
N HIS A 205 -5.95 11.63 1.23
CA HIS A 205 -7.37 11.89 0.95
C HIS A 205 -8.01 12.64 2.11
N PHE A 206 -8.76 13.69 1.80
CA PHE A 206 -9.43 14.52 2.78
C PHE A 206 -10.65 15.23 2.19
N GLY A 207 -11.60 15.61 3.03
CA GLY A 207 -12.80 16.29 2.55
C GLY A 207 -14.01 16.20 3.46
N LYS A 208 -15.18 16.55 2.94
CA LYS A 208 -16.44 16.53 3.71
C LYS A 208 -17.21 15.22 3.54
N ARG A 209 -17.16 14.63 2.34
CA ARG A 209 -17.85 13.39 1.95
C ARG A 209 -17.18 12.81 0.70
N TRP A 210 -17.49 11.57 0.36
CA TRP A 210 -16.89 10.85 -0.77
C TRP A 210 -16.96 11.56 -2.13
N ASP A 211 -17.97 12.40 -2.35
CA ASP A 211 -18.18 13.20 -3.57
C ASP A 211 -17.76 14.68 -3.42
N LYS A 212 -17.23 15.05 -2.24
CA LYS A 212 -16.76 16.40 -1.90
C LYS A 212 -15.44 16.28 -1.15
N LYS A 213 -14.43 15.86 -1.89
CA LYS A 213 -13.09 15.55 -1.39
C LYS A 213 -12.02 16.19 -2.26
N SER A 214 -10.80 16.19 -1.75
CA SER A 214 -9.57 16.41 -2.50
C SER A 214 -8.63 15.24 -2.24
N THR A 215 -7.75 14.98 -3.20
CA THR A 215 -6.72 13.97 -3.11
C THR A 215 -5.43 14.58 -3.64
N LEU A 216 -4.40 14.56 -2.80
CA LEU A 216 -3.05 14.97 -3.17
C LEU A 216 -2.21 13.70 -3.36
N VAL A 217 -1.60 13.53 -4.53
CA VAL A 217 -0.83 12.34 -4.88
C VAL A 217 0.61 12.72 -5.17
N GLY A 218 1.55 11.99 -4.56
CA GLY A 218 2.96 12.03 -4.87
C GLY A 218 3.43 10.74 -5.50
N GLU A 219 3.91 10.79 -6.74
CA GLU A 219 4.51 9.66 -7.43
C GLU A 219 6.04 9.72 -7.39
N ALA A 220 6.68 8.66 -6.89
CA ALA A 220 8.10 8.44 -7.04
C ALA A 220 8.36 7.66 -8.34
N LEU A 221 9.03 8.29 -9.30
CA LEU A 221 9.49 7.66 -10.54
C LEU A 221 10.96 7.25 -10.37
N ILE A 222 11.25 5.95 -10.49
CA ILE A 222 12.64 5.43 -10.45
C ILE A 222 13.15 5.07 -11.85
N PRO A 223 14.47 4.97 -12.05
CA PRO A 223 15.04 4.49 -13.30
C PRO A 223 14.48 3.11 -13.70
N PRO A 224 14.20 2.87 -15.00
CA PRO A 224 13.57 1.63 -15.46
C PRO A 224 14.33 0.33 -15.15
N HIS A 225 15.63 0.40 -14.83
CA HIS A 225 16.47 -0.77 -14.54
C HIS A 225 16.40 -1.26 -13.08
N VAL A 226 15.77 -0.51 -12.17
CA VAL A 226 15.78 -0.78 -10.71
C VAL A 226 14.54 -1.57 -10.26
N ARG A 227 13.35 -1.21 -10.77
CA ARG A 227 12.06 -1.90 -10.68
C ARG A 227 11.62 -2.37 -9.27
N PHE A 228 10.50 -1.83 -8.78
CA PHE A 228 9.82 -2.24 -7.53
C PHE A 228 9.40 -3.71 -7.49
N GLN A 229 9.32 -4.36 -8.65
CA GLN A 229 8.93 -5.77 -8.81
C GLN A 229 10.06 -6.75 -8.54
N ASP A 230 11.31 -6.30 -8.68
CA ASP A 230 12.47 -7.18 -8.70
C ASP A 230 13.27 -7.07 -7.40
N LYS A 231 13.34 -5.88 -6.81
CA LYS A 231 14.15 -5.56 -5.63
C LYS A 231 13.29 -5.05 -4.48
N PHE A 232 13.78 -5.18 -3.26
CA PHE A 232 13.15 -4.53 -2.12
C PHE A 232 13.44 -3.03 -2.11
N HIS A 233 12.42 -2.24 -1.80
CA HIS A 233 12.47 -0.79 -1.63
C HIS A 233 11.76 -0.42 -0.35
N SER A 234 12.09 0.74 0.23
CA SER A 234 11.36 1.24 1.39
C SER A 234 10.69 2.56 1.12
N ILE A 235 9.49 2.76 1.66
CA ILE A 235 8.92 4.10 1.78
C ILE A 235 8.85 4.47 3.25
N THR A 236 9.28 5.69 3.55
CA THR A 236 9.23 6.28 4.88
C THR A 236 8.29 7.47 4.88
N LEU A 237 7.27 7.41 5.72
CA LEU A 237 6.45 8.53 6.14
C LEU A 237 7.16 9.23 7.31
N ILE A 238 7.47 10.51 7.17
CA ILE A 238 7.77 11.40 8.30
C ILE A 238 6.50 12.23 8.55
N TRP A 239 5.92 12.03 9.72
CA TRP A 239 4.65 12.64 10.12
C TRP A 239 4.86 13.54 11.32
N LYS A 240 4.68 14.84 11.11
CA LYS A 240 4.77 15.89 12.12
C LYS A 240 3.40 16.52 12.29
N GLU A 241 3.27 17.30 13.35
CA GLU A 241 2.14 18.22 13.44
C GLU A 241 2.13 19.12 12.20
N ASN A 242 0.99 19.17 11.50
CA ASN A 242 0.76 20.01 10.32
C ASN A 242 1.67 19.73 9.11
N SER A 243 2.42 18.63 9.08
CA SER A 243 3.25 18.28 7.91
C SER A 243 3.46 16.78 7.76
N ILE A 244 3.33 16.30 6.52
CA ILE A 244 3.58 14.93 6.12
C ILE A 244 4.58 14.95 4.96
N SER A 245 5.57 14.05 4.99
CA SER A 245 6.52 13.88 3.90
C SER A 245 6.86 12.41 3.68
N PHE A 246 7.07 12.04 2.43
CA PHE A 246 7.35 10.68 2.00
C PHE A 246 8.71 10.60 1.31
N TYR A 247 9.50 9.63 1.73
CA TYR A 247 10.86 9.38 1.24
C TYR A 247 10.91 7.98 0.67
N LEU A 248 11.64 7.83 -0.43
CA LEU A 248 11.91 6.53 -1.02
C LEU A 248 13.35 6.12 -0.68
N ASP A 249 13.50 4.86 -0.26
CA ASP A 249 14.78 4.24 0.09
C ASP A 249 15.57 5.11 1.08
N ASN A 250 16.83 5.39 0.79
CA ASN A 250 17.70 6.25 1.59
C ASN A 250 17.78 7.70 1.05
N SER A 251 16.76 8.16 0.31
CA SER A 251 16.72 9.55 -0.19
C SER A 251 16.74 10.56 0.96
N GLU A 252 17.59 11.58 0.87
CA GLU A 252 17.62 12.71 1.81
C GLU A 252 16.50 13.72 1.55
N GLN A 253 15.91 13.70 0.36
CA GLN A 253 14.83 14.60 -0.05
C GLN A 253 13.51 13.82 -0.18
N PRO A 254 12.38 14.37 0.30
CA PRO A 254 11.10 13.73 0.08
C PRO A 254 10.72 13.83 -1.39
N TYR A 255 10.13 12.78 -1.95
CA TYR A 255 9.53 12.86 -3.28
C TYR A 255 8.14 13.52 -3.23
N PHE A 256 7.53 13.55 -2.04
CA PHE A 256 6.23 14.15 -1.79
C PHE A 256 6.17 14.77 -0.39
N ILE A 257 5.75 16.03 -0.29
CA ILE A 257 5.61 16.76 0.96
C ILE A 257 4.34 17.61 0.91
N VAL A 258 3.57 17.57 1.99
CA VAL A 258 2.35 18.34 2.15
C VAL A 258 2.32 18.90 3.56
N ASP A 259 2.16 20.21 3.67
CA ASP A 259 1.93 20.92 4.92
C ASP A 259 0.53 21.53 4.98
N SER A 260 0.07 21.88 6.18
CA SER A 260 -1.28 22.41 6.41
C SER A 260 -1.57 23.75 5.73
N SER A 261 -0.56 24.45 5.18
CA SER A 261 -0.75 25.67 4.39
C SER A 261 -1.09 25.41 2.92
N ASN A 262 -1.06 24.15 2.46
CA ASN A 262 -1.52 23.80 1.12
C ASN A 262 -2.94 24.35 0.89
N LYS A 263 -3.15 25.01 -0.25
CA LYS A 263 -4.40 25.70 -0.60
C LYS A 263 -5.66 24.82 -0.52
N GLU A 264 -5.53 23.52 -0.73
CA GLU A 264 -6.66 22.59 -0.64
C GLU A 264 -7.21 22.51 0.78
N PHE A 265 -6.37 22.79 1.80
CA PHE A 265 -6.81 22.80 3.19
C PHE A 265 -7.68 24.00 3.55
N ASN A 266 -7.66 25.07 2.75
CA ASN A 266 -8.62 26.18 2.88
C ASN A 266 -10.04 25.74 2.53
N LYS A 267 -10.19 24.73 1.66
CA LYS A 267 -11.48 24.16 1.25
C LYS A 267 -11.93 23.05 2.21
N TYR A 268 -10.96 22.28 2.71
CA TYR A 268 -11.16 21.09 3.53
C TYR A 268 -10.12 21.05 4.66
N GLU A 269 -10.50 21.28 5.91
CA GLU A 269 -9.58 21.30 7.06
C GLU A 269 -8.54 20.16 7.05
N TYR A 270 -7.29 20.45 7.46
CA TYR A 270 -6.21 19.46 7.56
C TYR A 270 -6.55 18.37 8.61
N PRO A 271 -6.84 17.12 8.21
CA PRO A 271 -7.33 16.10 9.14
C PRO A 271 -6.23 15.20 9.70
N PHE A 272 -4.96 15.47 9.42
CA PHE A 272 -3.88 14.52 9.72
C PHE A 272 -3.20 14.74 11.09
N ASN A 273 -3.65 15.68 11.92
CA ASN A 273 -3.22 15.77 13.32
C ASN A 273 -4.10 14.87 14.19
N ARG A 274 -4.07 13.56 13.96
CA ARG A 274 -4.93 12.58 14.66
C ARG A 274 -4.23 11.25 14.86
N GLU A 275 -4.87 10.35 15.57
CA GLU A 275 -4.44 8.96 15.72
C GLU A 275 -5.00 8.08 14.59
N TYR A 276 -4.15 7.20 14.06
CA TYR A 276 -4.48 6.33 12.94
C TYR A 276 -4.18 4.86 13.27
N TYR A 277 -4.86 3.95 12.58
CA TYR A 277 -4.51 2.54 12.50
C TYR A 277 -4.05 2.21 11.08
N MET A 278 -3.27 1.15 10.97
CA MET A 278 -2.61 0.75 9.73
C MET A 278 -3.40 -0.33 9.00
N ILE A 279 -3.29 -0.37 7.68
CA ILE A 279 -3.94 -1.32 6.78
C ILE A 279 -2.91 -1.79 5.74
N LEU A 280 -2.91 -3.10 5.48
CA LEU A 280 -2.08 -3.73 4.45
C LEU A 280 -2.96 -4.66 3.61
N ASN A 281 -2.93 -4.50 2.28
CA ASN A 281 -3.69 -5.36 1.37
C ASN A 281 -3.09 -5.45 -0.03
N VAL A 282 -3.64 -6.38 -0.82
CA VAL A 282 -3.51 -6.37 -2.28
C VAL A 282 -4.90 -6.48 -2.89
N ALA A 283 -5.39 -5.39 -3.47
CA ALA A 283 -6.62 -5.39 -4.26
C ALA A 283 -6.38 -5.98 -5.66
N VAL A 284 -7.48 -6.35 -6.33
CA VAL A 284 -7.50 -6.91 -7.69
C VAL A 284 -8.38 -6.06 -8.59
N GLY A 285 -7.78 -5.47 -9.63
CA GLY A 285 -8.43 -4.53 -10.53
C GLY A 285 -8.82 -3.25 -9.79
N GLY A 286 -10.04 -2.79 -10.02
CA GLY A 286 -10.53 -1.54 -9.45
C GLY A 286 -10.03 -0.30 -10.19
N LYS A 287 -10.55 0.85 -9.77
CA LYS A 287 -10.37 2.14 -10.44
C LYS A 287 -8.89 2.53 -10.59
N TYR A 288 -8.08 2.34 -9.56
CA TYR A 288 -6.66 2.75 -9.55
C TYR A 288 -5.79 2.09 -10.63
N ASP A 289 -6.13 0.87 -11.06
CA ASP A 289 -5.45 0.19 -12.18
C ASP A 289 -6.30 0.20 -13.47
N ASP A 290 -7.12 1.23 -13.66
CA ASP A 290 -7.99 1.43 -14.84
C ASP A 290 -8.96 0.26 -15.08
N TYR A 291 -9.36 -0.45 -14.02
CA TYR A 291 -10.13 -1.70 -14.06
C TYR A 291 -9.47 -2.84 -14.88
N LEU A 292 -8.19 -2.71 -15.25
CA LEU A 292 -7.48 -3.69 -16.04
C LEU A 292 -7.15 -4.93 -15.21
N VAL A 293 -7.40 -6.11 -15.78
CA VAL A 293 -7.09 -7.39 -15.13
C VAL A 293 -6.63 -8.41 -16.16
N ASN A 294 -5.44 -8.97 -15.96
CA ASN A 294 -5.01 -10.17 -16.67
C ASN A 294 -5.03 -11.36 -15.71
N LYS A 295 -5.98 -12.29 -15.89
CA LYS A 295 -6.16 -13.47 -15.03
C LYS A 295 -4.91 -14.34 -14.94
N ASN A 296 -4.10 -14.39 -16.00
CA ASN A 296 -2.86 -15.16 -16.03
C ASN A 296 -1.76 -14.54 -15.16
N SER A 297 -1.92 -13.29 -14.68
CA SER A 297 -1.00 -12.68 -13.71
C SER A 297 -1.05 -13.35 -12.33
N PHE A 298 -2.18 -13.96 -11.97
CA PHE A 298 -2.45 -14.41 -10.61
C PHE A 298 -2.06 -15.87 -10.37
N CYS A 299 -1.82 -16.22 -9.11
CA CYS A 299 -1.75 -17.61 -8.67
C CYS A 299 -3.12 -18.27 -8.87
N ASN A 300 -3.17 -19.55 -9.25
CA ASN A 300 -4.43 -20.28 -9.43
C ASN A 300 -4.82 -21.18 -8.23
N ASP A 301 -3.88 -21.39 -7.32
CA ASP A 301 -4.06 -22.14 -6.08
C ASP A 301 -3.20 -21.57 -4.96
N GLU A 302 -3.29 -22.17 -3.78
CA GLU A 302 -2.55 -21.76 -2.58
C GLU A 302 -1.03 -21.91 -2.74
N LYS A 303 -0.58 -22.94 -3.46
CA LYS A 303 0.84 -23.20 -3.74
C LYS A 303 1.39 -22.30 -4.85
N CYS A 304 0.52 -21.55 -5.53
CA CYS A 304 0.83 -20.81 -6.74
C CYS A 304 1.47 -21.70 -7.83
N SER A 305 0.94 -22.91 -8.02
CA SER A 305 1.57 -23.95 -8.86
C SER A 305 1.72 -23.57 -10.33
N ASN A 306 0.93 -22.60 -10.82
CA ASN A 306 1.02 -22.08 -12.18
C ASN A 306 2.18 -21.12 -12.42
N LYS A 307 2.99 -20.80 -11.40
CA LYS A 307 4.11 -19.86 -11.48
C LYS A 307 5.42 -20.57 -11.20
N SER A 308 6.42 -20.36 -12.05
CA SER A 308 7.78 -20.84 -11.82
C SER A 308 8.45 -20.13 -10.64
N ASP A 309 8.04 -18.88 -10.37
CA ASP A 309 8.49 -18.06 -9.26
C ASP A 309 7.26 -17.39 -8.62
N PRO A 310 6.68 -17.99 -7.57
CA PRO A 310 5.52 -17.44 -6.87
C PRO A 310 5.75 -16.04 -6.29
N ASP A 311 6.98 -15.74 -5.85
CA ASP A 311 7.30 -14.49 -5.16
C ASP A 311 7.27 -13.27 -6.10
N LYS A 312 7.38 -13.47 -7.42
CA LYS A 312 7.11 -12.42 -8.42
C LYS A 312 5.62 -12.04 -8.53
N HIS A 313 4.72 -12.80 -7.91
CA HIS A 313 3.28 -12.60 -7.97
C HIS A 313 2.66 -12.38 -6.58
N ARG A 314 3.50 -12.04 -5.59
CA ARG A 314 3.12 -11.74 -4.21
C ARG A 314 3.56 -10.32 -3.87
N PHE A 315 2.80 -9.67 -3.00
CA PHE A 315 3.27 -8.48 -2.30
C PHE A 315 4.04 -8.93 -1.07
N ILE A 316 5.33 -8.61 -1.02
CA ILE A 316 6.25 -9.14 -0.02
C ILE A 316 6.70 -7.99 0.86
N ILE A 317 6.53 -8.14 2.17
CA ILE A 317 6.99 -7.20 3.19
C ILE A 317 8.09 -7.88 4.00
N ASP A 318 9.22 -7.20 4.09
CA ASP A 318 10.36 -7.60 4.92
C ASP A 318 10.16 -7.11 6.35
N TRP A 319 9.90 -5.81 6.51
CA TRP A 319 9.68 -5.23 7.83
C TRP A 319 8.85 -3.96 7.79
N ILE A 320 8.30 -3.61 8.95
CA ILE A 320 7.65 -2.34 9.24
C ILE A 320 8.28 -1.76 10.52
N GLU A 321 8.61 -0.48 10.50
CA GLU A 321 9.14 0.26 11.65
C GLU A 321 8.24 1.44 11.99
N TYR A 322 8.00 1.65 13.28
CA TYR A 322 7.38 2.84 13.85
C TYR A 322 8.31 3.42 14.90
N GLU A 323 8.83 4.61 14.60
CA GLU A 323 9.91 5.27 15.32
C GLU A 323 9.40 6.58 15.94
N THR A 324 10.04 6.99 17.04
CA THR A 324 9.98 8.39 17.49
C THR A 324 10.68 9.27 16.48
N LEU A 325 10.20 10.52 16.33
CA LEU A 325 10.83 11.50 15.45
C LEU A 325 11.75 12.46 16.20
#